data_AF-A0A1J9T6S8-F1
#
_entry.id   AF-A0A1J9T6S8-F1
#
_cell.length_a   1.000
_cell.length_b   1.000
_cell.length_c   1.000
_cell.angle_alpha   90.00
_cell.angle_beta   90.00
_cell.angle_gamma   90.00
#
_symmetry.space_group_name_H-M   'P 1'
#
loop_
_entity.id
_entity.type
_entity.pdbx_description
1 polymer ?
#
loop_
_entity_poly.entity_id
_entity_poly.type
_entity_poly.pdbx_seq_one_letter_code
_entity_poly.pdbx_strand_id
1 'polypeptide(L)'
;MLVKRLGGTKGRDHGEGRAQIWTDAHESTSSGIDKEMDLHNNYMGRMRAYNDYNGSLNSYSSALRQAVANGSMARIVNGQLVSTNGVTGK
;
A
#
# COMPACT_ATOMS: atom_id res chain seq x y z
N MET A 1 13.82 -0.67 12.23
CA MET A 1 12.77 -1.68 12.48
C MET A 1 11.42 -1.03 12.28
N LEU A 2 10.47 -1.72 11.65
CA LEU A 2 9.12 -1.20 11.37
C LEU A 2 8.31 -0.95 12.65
N VAL A 3 8.55 -1.70 13.74
CA VAL A 3 7.99 -1.47 15.08
C VAL A 3 7.97 0.00 15.48
N LYS A 4 9.10 0.71 15.36
CA LYS A 4 9.21 2.13 15.75
C LYS A 4 8.33 3.08 14.93
N ARG A 5 7.88 2.66 13.75
CA ARG A 5 7.13 3.48 12.78
C ARG A 5 5.65 3.13 12.73
N LEU A 6 5.30 1.88 12.97
CA LEU A 6 3.92 1.35 12.96
C LEU A 6 3.32 1.27 14.38
N GLY A 7 3.64 2.20 15.29
CA GLY A 7 2.95 2.28 16.58
C GLY A 7 3.80 1.97 17.82
N GLY A 8 5.06 1.54 17.66
CA GLY A 8 5.98 1.37 18.78
C GLY A 8 5.41 0.46 19.87
N THR A 9 5.25 0.98 21.09
CA THR A 9 4.67 0.24 22.22
C THR A 9 3.17 -0.01 22.11
N LYS A 10 2.46 0.66 21.18
CA LYS A 10 1.02 0.48 20.93
C LYS A 10 0.70 -0.67 19.97
N GLY A 11 1.73 -1.32 19.42
CA GLY A 11 1.56 -2.49 18.55
C GLY A 11 1.22 -2.17 17.10
N ARG A 12 1.29 -3.20 16.25
CA ARG A 12 1.09 -3.11 14.80
C ARG A 12 -0.31 -2.63 14.39
N ASP A 13 -1.33 -3.06 15.11
CA ASP A 13 -2.74 -2.74 14.83
C ASP A 13 -2.98 -1.23 14.96
N HIS A 14 -2.38 -0.61 15.98
CA HIS A 14 -2.46 0.84 16.18
C HIS A 14 -1.75 1.62 15.06
N GLY A 15 -0.60 1.14 14.59
CA GLY A 15 0.09 1.77 13.46
C GLY A 15 -0.64 1.64 12.15
N GLU A 16 -1.16 0.45 11.86
CA GLU A 16 -1.94 0.18 10.65
C GLU A 16 -3.21 1.04 10.62
N GLY A 17 -3.99 1.06 11.70
CA GLY A 17 -5.21 1.85 11.77
C GLY A 17 -4.96 3.36 11.64
N ARG A 18 -3.89 3.89 12.25
CA ARG A 18 -3.50 5.29 12.02
C ARG A 18 -3.09 5.54 10.57
N ALA A 19 -2.31 4.65 9.98
CA ALA A 19 -1.93 4.76 8.58
C ALA A 19 -3.16 4.73 7.66
N GLN A 20 -4.14 3.86 7.95
CA GLN A 20 -5.39 3.80 7.20
C GLN A 20 -6.14 5.13 7.24
N ILE A 21 -6.37 5.69 8.44
CA ILE A 21 -7.09 6.96 8.58
C ILE A 21 -6.41 8.07 7.78
N TRP A 22 -5.07 8.19 7.84
CA TRP A 22 -4.35 9.23 7.12
C TRP A 22 -4.32 9.01 5.60
N THR A 23 -4.12 7.77 5.15
CA THR A 23 -4.02 7.44 3.72
C THR A 23 -5.37 7.44 3.03
N ASP A 24 -6.42 6.92 3.66
CA ASP A 24 -7.77 6.91 3.09
C ASP A 24 -8.43 8.30 3.19
N ALA A 25 -8.10 9.12 4.20
CA ALA A 25 -8.59 10.51 4.26
C ALA A 25 -8.02 11.38 3.13
N HIS A 26 -6.81 11.09 2.65
CA HIS A 26 -6.24 11.75 1.46
C HIS A 26 -7.13 11.54 0.22
N GLU A 27 -7.83 10.40 0.16
CA GLU A 27 -8.76 10.03 -0.91
C GLU A 27 -10.21 10.48 -0.67
N SER A 28 -10.48 11.24 0.39
CA SER A 28 -11.86 11.59 0.77
C SER A 28 -12.57 12.48 -0.24
N THR A 29 -11.83 13.34 -0.95
CA THR A 29 -12.36 14.26 -1.98
C THR A 29 -12.06 13.80 -3.41
N SER A 30 -11.33 12.70 -3.58
CA SER A 30 -11.04 12.11 -4.90
C SER A 30 -12.18 11.20 -5.37
N SER A 31 -12.23 10.94 -6.68
CA SER A 31 -13.22 10.08 -7.31
C SER A 31 -12.66 9.42 -8.57
N GLY A 32 -13.26 8.30 -8.99
CA GLY A 32 -12.87 7.60 -10.21
C GLY A 32 -11.68 6.65 -10.03
N ILE A 33 -11.09 6.25 -11.15
CA ILE A 33 -10.09 5.17 -11.21
C ILE A 33 -8.79 5.47 -10.45
N ASP A 34 -8.42 6.75 -10.30
CA ASP A 34 -7.25 7.17 -9.52
C ASP A 34 -7.44 6.82 -8.04
N LYS A 35 -8.63 7.13 -7.48
CA LYS A 35 -8.98 6.77 -6.11
C LYS A 35 -8.96 5.25 -5.87
N GLU A 36 -9.50 4.48 -6.82
CA GLU A 36 -9.48 3.02 -6.72
C GLU A 36 -8.06 2.46 -6.72
N MET A 37 -7.18 3.02 -7.56
CA MET A 37 -5.76 2.69 -7.58
C MET A 37 -5.08 3.01 -6.24
N ASP A 38 -5.30 4.21 -5.72
CA ASP A 38 -4.64 4.69 -4.51
C ASP A 38 -5.10 3.92 -3.27
N LEU A 39 -6.40 3.66 -3.11
CA LEU A 39 -6.92 2.85 -2.01
C LEU A 39 -6.36 1.41 -2.05
N HIS A 40 -6.31 0.79 -3.23
CA HIS A 40 -5.72 -0.55 -3.40
C HIS A 40 -4.24 -0.56 -3.02
N ASN A 41 -3.48 0.40 -3.53
CA ASN A 41 -2.03 0.48 -3.29
C ASN A 41 -1.71 0.81 -1.82
N ASN A 42 -2.50 1.70 -1.19
CA ASN A 42 -2.40 2.02 0.22
C ASN A 42 -2.67 0.78 1.09
N TYR A 43 -3.74 0.04 0.80
CA TYR A 43 -4.05 -1.21 1.50
C TYR A 43 -2.90 -2.23 1.39
N MET A 44 -2.36 -2.45 0.19
CA MET A 44 -1.25 -3.39 -0.02
C MET A 44 0.01 -2.96 0.76
N GLY A 45 0.30 -1.66 0.79
CA GLY A 45 1.38 -1.09 1.59
C GLY A 45 1.21 -1.35 3.09
N ARG A 46 0.03 -1.01 3.62
CA ARG A 46 -0.32 -1.21 5.03
C ARG A 46 -0.28 -2.68 5.43
N MET A 47 -0.88 -3.57 4.64
CA MET A 47 -0.89 -5.00 4.93
C MET A 47 0.53 -5.60 4.90
N ARG A 48 1.39 -5.15 3.99
CA ARG A 48 2.79 -5.59 3.98
C ARG A 48 3.52 -5.11 5.23
N ALA A 49 3.30 -3.86 5.64
CA ALA A 49 3.91 -3.27 6.82
C ALA A 49 3.46 -3.98 8.11
N TYR A 50 2.17 -4.32 8.21
CA TYR A 50 1.57 -5.08 9.30
C TYR A 50 2.19 -6.48 9.44
N ASN A 51 2.34 -7.18 8.32
CA ASN A 51 2.92 -8.53 8.30
C ASN A 51 4.43 -8.54 8.58
N ASP A 52 5.16 -7.50 8.17
CA ASP A 52 6.60 -7.35 8.41
C ASP A 52 6.90 -6.48 9.65
N TYR A 53 6.00 -6.42 10.64
CA TYR A 53 6.09 -5.48 11.76
C TYR A 53 7.43 -5.48 12.50
N ASN A 54 8.01 -6.67 12.70
CA ASN A 54 9.33 -6.84 13.34
C ASN A 54 10.51 -6.71 12.37
N GLY A 55 10.23 -6.54 11.08
CA GLY A 55 11.21 -6.42 10.01
C GLY A 55 11.91 -5.07 9.94
N SER A 56 12.79 -4.97 8.96
CA SER A 56 13.54 -3.75 8.66
C SER A 56 12.80 -2.91 7.61
N LEU A 57 13.18 -1.63 7.51
CA LEU A 57 12.69 -0.81 6.40
C LEU A 57 13.17 -1.36 5.04
N ASN A 58 14.35 -1.96 5.00
CA ASN A 58 14.92 -2.51 3.77
C ASN A 58 14.13 -3.73 3.31
N SER A 59 13.78 -4.65 4.21
CA SER A 59 12.94 -5.82 3.89
C SER A 59 11.56 -5.41 3.41
N TYR A 60 10.94 -4.44 4.09
CA TYR A 60 9.67 -3.86 3.68
C TYR A 60 9.75 -3.23 2.28
N SER A 61 10.74 -2.38 2.05
CA SER A 61 10.94 -1.68 0.78
C SER A 61 11.21 -2.65 -0.37
N SER A 62 12.05 -3.67 -0.15
CA SER A 62 12.30 -4.72 -1.15
C SER A 62 11.04 -5.52 -1.47
N ALA A 63 10.23 -5.83 -0.46
CA ALA A 63 8.98 -6.57 -0.68
C ALA A 63 7.92 -5.74 -1.43
N LEU A 64 7.84 -4.43 -1.20
CA LEU A 64 6.98 -3.56 -2.00
C LEU A 64 7.40 -3.52 -3.47
N ARG A 65 8.72 -3.41 -3.73
CA ARG A 65 9.23 -3.47 -5.11
C ARG A 65 8.89 -4.81 -5.79
N GLN A 66 8.94 -5.92 -5.05
CA GLN A 66 8.50 -7.23 -5.55
C GLN A 66 7.00 -7.28 -5.81
N ALA A 67 6.16 -6.70 -4.93
CA ALA A 67 4.72 -6.61 -5.14
C ALA A 67 4.38 -5.82 -6.43
N VAL A 68 5.11 -4.73 -6.70
CA VAL A 68 5.01 -4.00 -7.97
C VAL A 68 5.45 -4.87 -9.15
N ALA A 69 6.61 -5.50 -9.07
CA ALA A 69 7.15 -6.34 -10.15
C ALA A 69 6.24 -7.53 -10.48
N ASN A 70 5.56 -8.10 -9.47
CA ASN A 70 4.68 -9.25 -9.62
C ASN A 70 3.23 -8.88 -9.93
N GLY A 71 2.89 -7.59 -10.05
CA GLY A 71 1.54 -7.15 -10.41
C GLY A 71 0.52 -7.15 -9.27
N SER A 72 0.96 -7.25 -8.02
CA SER A 72 0.05 -7.20 -6.87
C SER A 72 -0.44 -5.77 -6.57
N MET A 73 0.22 -4.76 -7.14
CA MET A 73 -0.20 -3.36 -7.08
C MET A 73 -0.92 -2.97 -8.38
N ALA A 74 -1.63 -1.84 -8.35
CA ALA A 74 -2.38 -1.34 -9.49
C ALA A 74 -1.72 -0.08 -10.09
N ARG A 75 -1.89 0.12 -11.39
CA ARG A 75 -1.55 1.35 -12.12
C ARG A 75 -2.62 1.68 -13.15
N ILE A 76 -2.64 2.90 -13.64
CA ILE A 76 -3.54 3.32 -14.71
C ILE A 76 -2.79 3.35 -16.05
N VAL A 77 -3.36 2.68 -17.05
CA VAL A 77 -2.86 2.67 -18.43
C VAL A 77 -4.06 2.89 -19.33
N ASN A 78 -3.99 3.89 -20.21
CA ASN A 78 -5.06 4.21 -21.17
C ASN A 78 -6.46 4.38 -20.50
N GLY A 79 -6.51 4.99 -19.32
CA GLY A 79 -7.76 5.21 -18.58
C GLY A 79 -8.34 3.94 -17.94
N GLN A 80 -7.57 2.85 -17.86
CA GLN A 80 -8.00 1.60 -17.24
C GLN A 80 -7.08 1.22 -16.08
N LEU A 81 -7.69 0.70 -15.01
CA LEU A 81 -6.98 0.15 -13.87
C LEU A 81 -6.44 -1.25 -14.19
N VAL A 82 -5.12 -1.42 -14.15
CA VAL A 82 -4.42 -2.67 -14.47
C VAL A 82 -3.41 -3.04 -13.39
N SER A 83 -2.99 -4.31 -13.36
CA SER A 83 -1.86 -4.73 -12.52
C SER A 83 -0.57 -4.02 -12.95
N THR A 84 0.35 -3.77 -12.02
CA THR A 84 1.61 -3.07 -12.30
C THR A 84 2.54 -3.81 -13.27
N ASN A 85 2.37 -5.13 -13.42
CA ASN A 85 3.07 -5.95 -14.40
C ASN A 85 2.27 -6.20 -15.69
N GLY A 86 1.04 -5.70 -15.78
CA GLY A 86 0.19 -5.83 -16.95
C GLY A 86 0.66 -4.91 -18.07
N VAL A 87 0.68 -5.42 -19.30
CA VAL A 87 1.07 -4.66 -20.50
C VAL A 87 -0.11 -3.93 -21.15
N THR A 88 -1.35 -4.27 -20.84
CA THR A 88 -2.56 -3.66 -21.42
C THR A 88 -3.80 -3.86 -20.52
N GLY A 89 -4.75 -2.93 -20.64
CA GLY A 89 -6.07 -2.87 -19.99
C GLY A 89 -6.86 -4.17 -19.89
N LYS A 90 -7.68 -4.30 -18.84
CA LYS A 90 -8.74 -5.32 -18.79
C LYS A 90 -9.66 -5.25 -20.01
#